data_AF-A0A4P7GZ65-F1
#
_entry.id   AF-A0A4P7GZ65-F1
#
_cell.length_a   1.000
_cell.length_b   1.000
_cell.length_c   1.000
_cell.angle_alpha   90.00
_cell.angle_beta   90.00
_cell.angle_gamma   90.00
#
_symmetry.space_group_name_H-M   'P 1'
#
loop_
_entity.id
_entity.type
_entity.pdbx_description
1 polymer ?
#
loop_
_entity_poly.entity_id
_entity_poly.type
_entity_poly.pdbx_seq_one_letter_code
_entity_poly.pdbx_strand_id
1 'polypeptide(L)'
;MFCAVRVPHSFLRADGTEVGGTRTVGLCADCDKENPAARALIDYFAGCGEAASAPEAATLLGDWLREVLPARIDDAQLAMLQTDGTVRT
;
A
#
# COMPACT_ATOMS: atom_id res chain seq x y z
N MET A 1 11.12 -3.98 7.75
CA MET A 1 9.81 -4.59 8.10
C MET A 1 8.89 -4.43 6.90
N PHE A 2 8.14 -5.48 6.53
CA PHE A 2 7.19 -5.45 5.42
C PHE A 2 5.79 -5.88 5.90
N CYS A 3 4.76 -5.15 5.48
CA CYS A 3 3.35 -5.52 5.67
C CYS A 3 2.65 -5.59 4.31
N ALA A 4 1.76 -6.56 4.14
CA ALA A 4 0.98 -6.72 2.92
C ALA A 4 -0.49 -6.91 3.27
N VAL A 5 -1.36 -6.05 2.72
CA VAL A 5 -2.80 -6.08 2.98
C VAL A 5 -3.54 -6.41 1.70
N ARG A 6 -4.45 -7.39 1.77
CA ARG A 6 -5.38 -7.68 0.67
C ARG A 6 -6.61 -6.79 0.81
N VAL A 7 -6.87 -5.98 -0.20
CA VAL A 7 -8.03 -5.08 -0.24
C VAL A 7 -8.91 -5.39 -1.45
N PRO A 8 -10.25 -5.30 -1.32
CA PRO A 8 -11.14 -5.42 -2.47
C PRO A 8 -10.81 -4.39 -3.54
N HIS A 9 -10.88 -4.80 -4.80
CA HIS A 9 -10.70 -3.92 -5.94
C HIS A 9 -11.58 -4.39 -7.09
N SER A 10 -12.16 -3.45 -7.82
CA SER A 10 -12.85 -3.71 -9.08
C SER A 10 -12.47 -2.68 -10.13
N PHE A 11 -12.61 -3.08 -11.39
CA PHE A 11 -12.49 -2.18 -12.54
C PHE A 11 -13.48 -2.58 -13.64
N LEU A 12 -13.82 -1.62 -14.48
CA LEU A 12 -14.65 -1.85 -15.66
C LEU A 12 -13.76 -2.22 -16.85
N ARG A 13 -14.11 -3.28 -17.56
CA ARG A 13 -13.53 -3.61 -18.86
C ARG A 13 -14.10 -2.71 -19.95
N ALA A 14 -13.42 -2.69 -21.11
CA ALA A 14 -13.84 -1.94 -22.29
C ALA A 14 -15.23 -2.37 -22.82
N ASP A 15 -15.67 -3.60 -22.53
CA ASP A 15 -16.99 -4.12 -22.88
C ASP A 15 -18.10 -3.78 -21.87
N GLY A 16 -17.78 -3.02 -20.82
CA GLY A 16 -18.72 -2.65 -19.75
C GLY A 16 -18.85 -3.68 -18.63
N THR A 17 -18.16 -4.81 -18.69
CA THR A 17 -18.19 -5.81 -17.63
C THR A 17 -17.37 -5.35 -16.42
N GLU A 18 -17.97 -5.35 -15.23
CA GLU A 18 -17.24 -5.16 -13.98
C GLU A 18 -16.52 -6.44 -13.59
N VAL A 19 -15.22 -6.32 -13.30
CA VAL A 19 -14.41 -7.42 -12.78
C VAL A 19 -14.00 -7.07 -11.36
N GLY A 20 -14.46 -7.89 -10.41
CA GLY A 20 -14.06 -7.81 -9.00
C GLY A 20 -12.89 -8.72 -8.66
N GLY A 21 -12.15 -8.37 -7.62
CA GLY A 21 -11.07 -9.17 -7.08
C GLY A 21 -10.46 -8.54 -5.84
N THR A 22 -9.19 -8.87 -5.57
CA THR A 22 -8.40 -8.20 -4.53
C THR A 22 -7.11 -7.69 -5.13
N ARG A 23 -6.61 -6.55 -4.62
CA ARG A 23 -5.23 -6.11 -4.84
C ARG A 23 -4.45 -6.22 -3.55
N THR A 24 -3.15 -6.42 -3.65
CA THR A 24 -2.26 -6.39 -2.49
C THR A 24 -1.64 -5.01 -2.38
N VAL A 25 -1.76 -4.36 -1.24
CA VAL A 25 -1.09 -3.10 -0.91
C VAL A 25 0.07 -3.43 0.01
N GLY A 26 1.28 -3.14 -0.45
CA GLY A 26 2.50 -3.31 0.32
C GLY A 26 2.84 -2.06 1.12
N LEU A 27 3.42 -2.27 2.30
CA LEU A 27 4.08 -1.27 3.12
C LEU A 27 5.50 -1.75 3.38
N CYS A 28 6.48 -0.90 3.10
CA CYS A 28 7.88 -1.14 3.45
C CYS A 28 8.34 -0.01 4.37
N ALA A 29 8.76 -0.34 5.59
CA ALA A 29 9.18 0.68 6.55
C ALA A 29 10.32 1.58 6.03
N ASP A 30 11.22 1.04 5.20
CA ASP A 30 12.34 1.80 4.64
C ASP A 30 11.94 2.66 3.43
N CYS A 31 11.04 2.16 2.57
CA CYS A 31 10.55 2.90 1.40
C CYS A 31 9.54 3.99 1.79
N ASP A 32 8.69 3.71 2.78
CA ASP A 32 7.59 4.55 3.22
C ASP A 32 7.95 5.46 4.41
N LYS A 33 9.24 5.54 4.79
CA LYS A 33 9.67 6.29 5.98
C LYS A 33 9.26 7.78 5.98
N GLU A 34 9.15 8.38 4.79
CA GLU A 34 8.75 9.78 4.58
C GLU A 34 7.25 9.92 4.26
N ASN A 35 6.50 8.82 4.18
CA ASN A 35 5.07 8.84 3.90
C ASN A 35 4.30 9.10 5.21
N PRO A 36 3.67 10.29 5.38
CA PRO A 36 2.97 10.62 6.62
C PRO A 36 1.81 9.67 6.92
N ALA A 37 1.13 9.15 5.88
CA ALA A 37 0.04 8.18 6.02
C ALA A 37 0.50 6.84 6.62
N ALA A 38 1.76 6.47 6.40
CA ALA A 38 2.33 5.22 6.85
C ALA A 38 2.91 5.29 8.28
N ARG A 39 3.10 6.50 8.82
CA ARG A 39 3.91 6.71 10.03
C ARG A 39 3.39 5.96 11.24
N ALA A 40 2.08 6.04 11.50
CA ALA A 40 1.46 5.38 12.65
C ALA A 40 1.61 3.85 12.61
N LEU A 41 1.51 3.25 11.41
CA LEU A 41 1.74 1.81 11.23
C LEU A 41 3.20 1.43 11.45
N ILE A 42 4.13 2.20 10.88
CA ILE A 42 5.56 1.96 11.04
C ILE A 42 5.94 2.02 12.53
N ASP A 43 5.48 3.05 13.23
CA ASP A 43 5.76 3.23 14.66
C ASP A 43 5.12 2.11 15.50
N TYR A 44 3.87 1.71 15.19
CA TYR A 44 3.19 0.58 15.85
C TYR A 44 3.97 -0.73 15.71
N PHE A 45 4.34 -1.11 14.48
CA PHE A 45 5.07 -2.35 14.25
C PHE A 45 6.53 -2.31 14.74
N ALA A 46 7.16 -1.13 14.77
CA ALA A 46 8.48 -0.96 15.39
C ALA A 46 8.43 -1.14 16.92
N GLY A 47 7.35 -0.72 17.57
CA GLY A 47 7.16 -0.82 19.03
C GLY A 47 6.62 -2.17 19.51
N CYS A 48 5.78 -2.85 18.72
CA CYS A 48 5.07 -4.04 19.18
C CYS A 48 5.85 -5.36 19.07
N GLY A 49 6.89 -5.46 18.24
CA GLY A 49 7.56 -6.76 17.97
C GLY A 49 6.54 -7.85 17.57
N GLU A 50 6.66 -9.07 18.13
CA GLU A 50 5.70 -10.17 17.89
C GLU A 50 4.33 -9.99 18.62
N ALA A 51 4.19 -8.98 19.48
CA ALA A 51 3.03 -8.79 20.35
C ALA A 51 1.97 -7.82 19.78
N ALA A 52 1.95 -7.61 18.46
CA ALA A 52 0.94 -6.78 17.83
C ALA A 52 -0.48 -7.34 18.11
N SER A 53 -1.34 -6.53 18.72
CA SER A 53 -2.74 -6.89 18.90
C SER A 53 -3.48 -6.79 17.56
N ALA A 54 -4.24 -7.82 17.20
CA ALA A 54 -4.98 -7.83 15.94
C ALA A 54 -5.99 -6.65 15.78
N PRO A 55 -6.71 -6.19 16.81
CA PRO A 55 -7.69 -5.10 16.67
C PRO A 55 -7.06 -3.72 16.43
N GLU A 56 -5.97 -3.41 17.13
CA GLU A 56 -5.27 -2.14 16.97
C GLU A 56 -4.58 -2.07 15.61
N ALA A 57 -3.91 -3.16 15.22
CA ALA A 57 -3.35 -3.30 13.88
C ALA A 57 -4.42 -3.10 12.80
N ALA A 58 -5.60 -3.72 12.94
CA ALA A 58 -6.69 -3.58 11.96
C ALA A 58 -7.19 -2.13 11.83
N THR A 59 -7.25 -1.38 12.94
CA THR A 59 -7.66 0.03 12.94
C THR A 59 -6.63 0.88 12.20
N LEU A 60 -5.35 0.74 12.53
CA LEU A 60 -4.26 1.48 11.88
C LEU A 60 -4.15 1.14 10.39
N LEU A 61 -4.32 -0.13 10.01
CA LEU A 61 -4.36 -0.55 8.62
C LEU A 61 -5.54 0.07 7.88
N GLY A 62 -6.71 0.14 8.51
CA GLY A 62 -7.90 0.79 7.93
C GLY A 62 -7.72 2.28 7.69
N ASP A 63 -7.09 3.00 8.62
CA ASP A 63 -6.84 4.43 8.50
C ASP A 63 -5.82 4.73 7.39
N TRP A 64 -4.68 4.04 7.38
CA TRP A 64 -3.68 4.16 6.32
C TRP A 64 -4.26 3.86 4.93
N LEU A 65 -5.03 2.76 4.80
CA LEU A 65 -5.66 2.39 3.53
C LEU A 65 -6.64 3.45 3.02
N ARG A 66 -7.38 4.13 3.90
CA ARG A 66 -8.27 5.23 3.47
C ARG A 66 -7.51 6.38 2.83
N GLU A 67 -6.26 6.62 3.22
CA GLU A 67 -5.42 7.68 2.66
C GLU A 67 -4.72 7.25 1.36
N VAL A 68 -4.21 6.01 1.28
CA VAL A 68 -3.41 5.57 0.12
C VAL A 68 -4.23 4.92 -1.00
N LEU A 69 -5.40 4.34 -0.73
CA LEU A 69 -6.20 3.70 -1.78
C LEU A 69 -6.80 4.66 -2.83
N PRO A 70 -7.19 5.90 -2.49
CA PRO A 70 -7.60 6.89 -3.49
C PRO A 70 -6.48 7.31 -4.44
N ALA A 71 -5.21 7.04 -4.09
CA ALA A 71 -4.08 7.37 -4.94
C ALA A 71 -4.11 6.54 -6.22
N ARG A 72 -4.32 7.22 -7.34
CA ARG A 72 -4.03 6.68 -8.66
C ARG A 72 -2.57 7.03 -8.96
N ILE A 73 -1.83 6.05 -9.49
CA ILE A 73 -0.55 6.33 -10.12
C ILE A 73 -0.85 7.21 -11.33
N ASP A 74 -0.35 8.43 -11.34
CA ASP A 74 -0.43 9.30 -12.51
C ASP A 74 0.67 8.97 -13.52
N ASP A 75 0.56 9.53 -14.73
CA ASP A 75 1.50 9.23 -15.82
C ASP A 75 2.95 9.62 -15.48
N ALA A 76 3.14 10.65 -14.63
CA ALA A 76 4.46 11.08 -14.21
C ALA A 76 5.10 10.07 -13.25
N GLN A 77 4.32 9.57 -12.28
CA GLN A 77 4.74 8.51 -11.38
C GLN A 77 5.03 7.20 -12.13
N LEU A 78 4.22 6.88 -13.16
CA LEU A 78 4.46 5.72 -14.00
C LEU A 78 5.77 5.83 -14.80
N ALA A 79 6.08 7.01 -15.34
CA ALA A 79 7.32 7.26 -16.07
C ALA A 79 8.57 7.15 -15.18
N MET A 80 8.49 7.55 -13.91
CA MET A 80 9.58 7.40 -12.93
C MET A 80 9.91 5.94 -12.64
N LEU A 81 8.89 5.09 -12.45
CA LEU A 81 9.10 3.65 -12.23
C LEU A 81 9.77 2.96 -13.43
N GLN A 82 9.50 3.43 -14.65
CA GLN A 82 10.12 2.91 -15.87
C GLN A 82 11.60 3.30 -15.99
N THR A 83 11.99 4.44 -15.42
CA THR A 83 13.38 4.93 -15.47
C THR A 83 14.26 4.28 -14.39
N ASP A 84 13.73 4.04 -13.19
CA ASP A 84 14.44 3.33 -12.12
C ASP A 84 14.56 1.82 -12.38
N GLY A 85 13.73 1.27 -13.26
CA GLY A 85 13.77 -0.14 -13.70
C GLY A 85 14.90 -0.49 -14.68
N THR A 86 15.72 0.47 -15.11
CA THR A 86 16.90 0.18 -15.93
C THR A 86 17.98 -0.48 -15.09
N VAL A 87 17.88 -1.80 -14.95
CA VAL A 87 18.93 -2.66 -14.39
C VAL A 87 20.24 -2.34 -15.11
N ARG A 88 21.20 -1.78 -14.36
CA ARG A 88 22.59 -1.71 -14.83
C ARG A 88 23.08 -3.15 -15.01
N THR A 89 23.25 -3.54 -16.27
CA THR A 89 23.92 -4.78 -16.66
C THR A 89 25.42 -4.68 -16.43
#